data_AF-A0A8B9JJC2-F1
#
_entry.id   AF-A0A8B9JJC2-F1
#
_cell.length_a   1.000
_cell.length_b   1.000
_cell.length_c   1.000
_cell.angle_alpha   90.00
_cell.angle_beta   90.00
_cell.angle_gamma   90.00
#
_symmetry.space_group_name_H-M   'P 1'
#
loop_
_entity.id
_entity.type
_entity.pdbx_description
1 polymer ?
#
loop_
_entity_poly.entity_id
_entity_poly.type
_entity_poly.pdbx_seq_one_letter_code
_entity_poly.pdbx_strand_id
1 'polypeptide(L)'
;MTPWRAAGRIRVARTMAPTREMSLETKERIVKLLEEGNSSRMVAKDVGCSQSAVSKIWTKYKQHGMVVKAKRTGRPRKTSKRQDKQLKAISLENRKSTTKQMKHKWEEAGANVCDRTIRNRLKEMGFQYRKAKRKPSLTPKHKRTRLQWAKERQSWTVDDWMKVIFSDESRICIGQGDDAGTFVCFIGANDFKCSVDTLTSCRNPMEC
;
A
#
# COMPACT_ATOMS: atom_id res chain seq x y z
N MET A 1 -8.28 -65.47 -10.71
CA MET A 1 -8.18 -64.18 -9.98
C MET A 1 -8.39 -63.04 -10.98
N THR A 2 -9.56 -62.43 -11.01
CA THR A 2 -9.84 -61.24 -11.84
C THR A 2 -9.90 -60.00 -10.93
N PRO A 3 -9.12 -58.93 -11.18
CA PRO A 3 -9.20 -57.72 -10.39
C PRO A 3 -10.31 -56.83 -10.94
N TRP A 4 -11.37 -56.65 -10.15
CA TRP A 4 -12.46 -55.72 -10.43
C TRP A 4 -11.96 -54.28 -10.29
N ARG A 5 -11.92 -53.53 -11.39
CA ARG A 5 -11.73 -52.07 -11.38
C ARG A 5 -13.03 -51.39 -10.96
N ALA A 6 -13.13 -50.98 -9.71
CA ALA A 6 -14.19 -50.09 -9.25
C ALA A 6 -13.95 -48.66 -9.77
N ALA A 7 -14.40 -48.37 -10.99
CA ALA A 7 -14.48 -47.00 -11.49
C ALA A 7 -15.70 -46.31 -10.84
N GLY A 8 -15.50 -45.74 -9.65
CA GLY A 8 -16.51 -44.90 -9.00
C GLY A 8 -16.81 -43.66 -9.84
N ARG A 9 -18.02 -43.58 -10.39
CA ARG A 9 -18.51 -42.41 -11.14
C ARG A 9 -18.66 -41.24 -10.18
N ILE A 10 -17.71 -40.30 -10.23
CA ILE A 10 -17.76 -39.04 -9.46
C ILE A 10 -19.02 -38.29 -9.88
N ARG A 11 -20.01 -38.18 -8.98
CA ARG A 11 -21.15 -37.28 -9.15
C ARG A 11 -20.66 -35.85 -9.03
N VAL A 12 -20.44 -35.19 -10.16
CA VAL A 12 -20.19 -33.75 -10.19
C VAL A 12 -21.48 -33.05 -9.74
N ALA A 13 -21.43 -32.36 -8.60
CA ALA A 13 -22.55 -31.55 -8.15
C ALA A 13 -22.87 -30.49 -9.21
N ARG A 14 -24.13 -30.48 -9.67
CA ARG A 14 -24.64 -29.46 -10.60
C ARG A 14 -24.73 -28.14 -9.82
N THR A 15 -23.70 -27.31 -9.90
CA THR A 15 -23.72 -25.97 -9.29
C THR A 15 -24.75 -25.12 -10.04
N MET A 16 -25.87 -24.79 -9.40
CA MET A 16 -26.81 -23.83 -9.98
C MET A 16 -26.12 -22.47 -10.13
N ALA A 17 -26.27 -21.86 -11.30
CA ALA A 17 -25.77 -20.51 -11.54
C ALA A 17 -26.42 -19.52 -10.55
N PRO A 18 -25.68 -18.51 -10.07
CA PRO A 18 -26.25 -17.46 -9.23
C PRO A 18 -27.46 -16.84 -9.93
N THR A 19 -28.59 -16.77 -9.24
CA THR A 19 -29.78 -16.11 -9.80
C THR A 19 -29.48 -14.64 -10.05
N ARG A 20 -29.70 -14.19 -11.29
CA ARG A 20 -29.49 -12.80 -11.68
C ARG A 20 -30.42 -11.92 -10.86
N GLU A 21 -29.87 -10.88 -10.24
CA GLU A 21 -30.68 -9.95 -9.48
C GLU A 21 -31.52 -9.07 -10.41
N MET A 22 -32.78 -8.83 -10.02
CA MET A 22 -33.63 -7.82 -10.67
C MET A 22 -32.98 -6.43 -10.56
N SER A 23 -33.02 -5.67 -11.65
CA SER A 23 -32.57 -4.27 -11.73
C SER A 23 -33.32 -3.41 -10.71
N LEU A 24 -32.65 -2.34 -10.28
CA LEU A 24 -33.16 -1.40 -9.28
C LEU A 24 -34.40 -0.66 -9.81
N GLU A 25 -34.30 -0.15 -11.03
CA GLU A 25 -35.36 0.54 -11.77
C GLU A 25 -36.64 -0.31 -11.88
N THR A 26 -36.49 -1.61 -12.13
CA THR A 26 -37.61 -2.56 -12.20
C THR A 26 -38.26 -2.79 -10.84
N LYS A 27 -37.48 -2.81 -9.75
CA LYS A 27 -38.03 -2.91 -8.39
C LYS A 27 -38.75 -1.63 -7.97
N GLU A 28 -38.23 -0.46 -8.35
CA GLU A 28 -38.88 0.84 -8.07
C GLU A 28 -40.21 0.95 -8.81
N ARG A 29 -40.26 0.54 -10.08
CA ARG A 29 -41.51 0.45 -10.84
C ARG A 29 -42.53 -0.46 -10.17
N ILE A 30 -42.11 -1.62 -9.65
CA ILE A 30 -42.99 -2.53 -8.91
C ILE A 30 -43.55 -1.85 -7.65
N VAL A 31 -42.71 -1.15 -6.89
CA VAL A 31 -43.14 -0.47 -5.66
C VAL A 31 -44.13 0.64 -5.97
N LYS A 32 -43.85 1.48 -6.97
CA LYS A 32 -44.75 2.56 -7.40
C LYS A 32 -46.13 2.03 -7.82
N LEU A 33 -46.17 1.00 -8.67
CA LEU A 33 -47.43 0.40 -9.12
C LEU A 33 -48.26 -0.21 -7.96
N LEU A 34 -47.60 -0.72 -6.93
CA LEU A 34 -48.27 -1.26 -5.74
C LEU A 34 -48.75 -0.16 -4.78
N GLU A 35 -48.04 0.97 -4.69
CA GLU A 35 -48.49 2.16 -3.95
C GLU A 35 -49.74 2.78 -4.59
N GLU A 36 -49.85 2.74 -5.92
CA GLU A 36 -51.04 3.14 -6.69
C GLU A 36 -52.25 2.18 -6.50
N GLY A 37 -52.10 1.09 -5.73
CA GLY A 37 -53.19 0.17 -5.38
C GLY A 37 -53.42 -0.98 -6.37
N ASN A 38 -52.54 -1.17 -7.35
CA ASN A 38 -52.70 -2.26 -8.32
C ASN A 38 -52.49 -3.64 -7.69
N SER A 39 -53.22 -4.65 -8.19
CA SER A 39 -53.05 -6.04 -7.73
C SER A 39 -51.66 -6.58 -8.08
N SER A 40 -51.02 -7.30 -7.15
CA SER A 40 -49.70 -7.90 -7.39
C SER A 40 -49.65 -8.85 -8.60
N ARG A 41 -50.80 -9.41 -9.03
CA ARG A 41 -50.89 -10.25 -10.23
C ARG A 41 -50.78 -9.42 -11.53
N MET A 42 -51.37 -8.23 -11.54
CA MET A 42 -51.31 -7.29 -12.68
C MET A 42 -49.89 -6.75 -12.82
N VAL A 43 -49.31 -6.26 -11.73
CA VAL A 43 -47.92 -5.76 -11.69
C VAL A 43 -46.91 -6.82 -12.14
N ALA A 44 -47.12 -8.08 -11.76
CA ALA A 44 -46.27 -9.19 -12.21
C ALA A 44 -46.30 -9.39 -13.73
N LYS A 45 -47.49 -9.27 -14.36
CA LYS A 45 -47.63 -9.38 -15.83
C LYS A 45 -46.99 -8.19 -16.55
N ASP A 46 -47.25 -6.97 -16.09
CA ASP A 46 -46.75 -5.74 -16.72
C ASP A 46 -45.21 -5.65 -16.68
N VAL A 47 -44.62 -6.13 -15.59
CA VAL A 47 -43.17 -6.10 -15.38
C VAL A 47 -42.48 -7.39 -15.88
N GLY A 48 -43.25 -8.41 -16.27
CA GLY A 48 -42.70 -9.69 -16.74
C GLY A 48 -41.98 -10.50 -15.65
N CYS A 49 -42.47 -10.43 -14.40
CA CYS A 49 -41.87 -11.08 -13.23
C CYS A 49 -42.82 -12.10 -12.60
N SER A 50 -42.30 -13.00 -11.76
CA SER A 50 -43.16 -13.90 -10.99
C SER A 50 -43.90 -13.14 -9.89
N GLN A 51 -45.15 -13.52 -9.61
CA GLN A 51 -45.97 -12.91 -8.57
C GLN A 51 -45.33 -13.04 -7.17
N SER A 52 -44.59 -14.13 -6.92
CA SER A 52 -43.83 -14.30 -5.69
C SER A 52 -42.66 -13.31 -5.55
N ALA A 53 -42.03 -12.89 -6.65
CA ALA A 53 -40.99 -11.87 -6.63
C ALA A 53 -41.57 -10.50 -6.25
N VAL A 54 -42.70 -10.13 -6.83
CA VAL A 54 -43.45 -8.90 -6.53
C VAL A 54 -43.83 -8.86 -5.04
N SER A 55 -44.42 -9.95 -4.53
CA SER A 55 -44.78 -10.08 -3.11
C SER A 55 -43.56 -9.94 -2.19
N LYS A 56 -42.44 -10.62 -2.50
CA LYS A 56 -41.20 -10.51 -1.71
C LYS A 56 -40.61 -9.10 -1.71
N ILE A 57 -40.70 -8.37 -2.82
CA ILE A 57 -40.23 -6.98 -2.91
C ILE A 57 -41.12 -6.08 -2.04
N TRP A 58 -42.44 -6.21 -2.16
CA TRP A 58 -43.39 -5.42 -1.37
C TRP A 58 -43.24 -5.63 0.13
N THR A 59 -43.14 -6.88 0.59
CA THR A 59 -42.94 -7.19 2.01
C THR A 59 -41.65 -6.57 2.55
N LYS A 60 -40.56 -6.64 1.78
CA LYS A 60 -39.29 -6.01 2.16
C LYS A 60 -39.37 -4.49 2.19
N TYR A 61 -40.07 -3.90 1.23
CA TYR A 61 -40.29 -2.46 1.18
C TYR A 61 -41.11 -1.99 2.38
N LYS A 62 -42.19 -2.68 2.75
CA LYS A 62 -42.95 -2.38 3.97
C LYS A 62 -42.15 -2.54 5.27
N GLN A 63 -41.21 -3.48 5.32
CA GLN A 63 -40.38 -3.73 6.51
C GLN A 63 -39.22 -2.73 6.67
N HIS A 64 -38.54 -2.39 5.58
CA HIS A 64 -37.29 -1.62 5.62
C HIS A 64 -37.38 -0.23 4.99
N GLY A 65 -38.46 0.08 4.26
CA GLY A 65 -38.62 1.33 3.51
C GLY A 65 -37.65 1.51 2.34
N MET A 66 -36.86 0.49 2.01
CA MET A 66 -35.81 0.56 1.00
C MET A 66 -36.00 -0.48 -0.10
N VAL A 67 -35.92 -0.03 -1.35
CA VAL A 67 -35.93 -0.88 -2.55
C VAL A 67 -34.55 -1.51 -2.78
N VAL A 68 -33.50 -0.81 -2.34
CA VAL A 68 -32.10 -1.25 -2.42
C VAL A 68 -31.83 -2.33 -1.38
N LYS A 69 -31.16 -3.40 -1.78
CA LYS A 69 -30.69 -4.42 -0.83
C LYS A 69 -29.61 -3.82 0.06
N ALA A 70 -29.78 -3.98 1.37
CA ALA A 70 -28.72 -3.71 2.32
C ALA A 70 -27.46 -4.53 1.99
N LYS A 71 -26.30 -3.90 2.19
CA LYS A 71 -25.02 -4.58 2.03
C LYS A 71 -24.96 -5.74 3.02
N ARG A 72 -24.69 -6.96 2.53
CA ARG A 72 -24.53 -8.12 3.40
C ARG A 72 -23.33 -7.90 4.33
N THR A 73 -23.50 -8.27 5.59
CA THR A 73 -22.39 -8.38 6.53
C THR A 73 -21.45 -9.48 6.01
N GLY A 74 -20.21 -9.12 5.72
CA GLY A 74 -19.19 -10.08 5.31
C GLY A 74 -18.79 -11.00 6.47
N ARG A 75 -17.85 -11.91 6.20
CA ARG A 75 -17.28 -12.77 7.25
C ARG A 75 -16.69 -11.92 8.38
N PRO A 76 -16.98 -12.23 9.66
CA PRO A 76 -16.36 -11.57 10.79
C PRO A 76 -14.83 -11.65 10.73
N ARG A 77 -14.17 -10.61 11.23
CA ARG A 77 -12.70 -10.54 11.28
C ARG A 77 -12.18 -11.48 12.36
N LYS A 78 -10.99 -12.07 12.13
CA LYS A 78 -10.26 -12.81 13.17
C LYS A 78 -9.64 -11.87 14.21
N THR A 79 -9.34 -10.62 13.83
CA THR A 79 -8.65 -9.65 14.69
C THR A 79 -9.64 -8.71 15.38
N SER A 80 -9.34 -8.37 16.63
CA SER A 80 -10.06 -7.36 17.41
C SER A 80 -9.47 -5.97 17.21
N LYS A 81 -10.28 -4.92 17.42
CA LYS A 81 -9.82 -3.51 17.38
C LYS A 81 -8.66 -3.25 18.36
N ARG A 82 -8.62 -3.95 19.51
CA ARG A 82 -7.51 -3.84 20.47
C ARG A 82 -6.20 -4.38 19.90
N GLN A 83 -6.28 -5.54 19.24
CA GLN A 83 -5.12 -6.17 18.60
C GLN A 83 -4.60 -5.33 17.44
N ASP A 84 -5.49 -4.71 16.66
CA ASP A 84 -5.13 -3.78 15.59
C ASP A 84 -4.38 -2.54 16.14
N LYS A 85 -4.79 -2.00 17.30
CA LYS A 85 -4.07 -0.90 17.98
C LYS A 85 -2.67 -1.33 18.44
N GLN A 86 -2.52 -2.55 18.96
CA GLN A 86 -1.22 -3.09 19.36
C GLN A 86 -0.30 -3.25 18.15
N LEU A 87 -0.82 -3.79 17.04
CA LEU A 87 -0.06 -3.91 15.79
C LEU A 87 0.42 -2.54 15.29
N LYS A 88 -0.41 -1.51 15.40
CA LYS A 88 -0.03 -0.13 15.08
C LYS A 88 1.13 0.36 15.97
N ALA A 89 1.09 0.10 17.28
CA ALA A 89 2.14 0.48 18.20
C ALA A 89 3.48 -0.21 17.85
N ILE A 90 3.45 -1.52 17.60
CA ILE A 90 4.64 -2.31 17.20
C ILE A 90 5.25 -1.74 15.90
N SER A 91 4.42 -1.38 14.93
CA SER A 91 4.90 -0.80 13.66
C SER A 91 5.53 0.58 13.84
N LEU A 92 5.02 1.40 14.77
CA LEU A 92 5.53 2.74 15.04
C LEU A 92 6.83 2.73 15.84
N GLU A 93 6.98 1.80 16.77
CA GLU A 93 8.22 1.58 17.54
C GLU A 93 9.38 1.26 16.58
N ASN A 94 9.15 0.34 15.64
CA ASN A 94 10.17 -0.12 14.70
C ASN A 94 9.68 -0.01 13.25
N ARG A 95 9.84 1.16 12.63
CA ARG A 95 9.36 1.42 11.24
C ARG A 95 10.00 0.54 10.16
N LYS A 96 11.12 -0.12 10.46
CA LYS A 96 11.84 -1.04 9.55
C LYS A 96 11.52 -2.51 9.81
N SER A 97 10.64 -2.81 10.76
CA SER A 97 10.30 -4.19 11.13
C SER A 97 9.67 -4.94 9.96
N THR A 98 10.06 -6.21 9.81
CA THR A 98 9.49 -7.11 8.80
C THR A 98 8.16 -7.68 9.29
N THR A 99 7.26 -8.07 8.39
CA THR A 99 5.99 -8.72 8.77
C THR A 99 6.18 -9.93 9.68
N LYS A 100 7.22 -10.74 9.45
CA LYS A 100 7.56 -11.89 10.31
C LYS A 100 7.94 -11.48 11.74
N GLN A 101 8.75 -10.43 11.88
CA GLN A 101 9.13 -9.89 13.18
C GLN A 101 7.91 -9.31 13.92
N MET A 102 7.04 -8.60 13.20
CA MET A 102 5.77 -8.13 13.75
C MET A 102 4.86 -9.30 14.15
N LYS A 103 4.82 -10.38 13.37
CA LYS A 103 4.05 -11.59 13.71
C LYS A 103 4.52 -12.19 15.02
N HIS A 104 5.82 -12.41 15.20
CA HIS A 104 6.37 -12.98 16.44
C HIS A 104 6.00 -12.16 17.68
N LYS A 105 6.23 -10.84 17.64
CA LYS A 105 5.83 -9.92 18.72
C LYS A 105 4.32 -9.91 18.99
N TRP A 106 3.51 -10.21 17.97
CA TRP A 106 2.06 -10.21 18.07
C TRP A 106 1.49 -11.56 18.51
N GLU A 107 2.21 -12.65 18.27
CA GLU A 107 1.94 -13.99 18.80
C GLU A 107 2.15 -14.02 20.32
N GLU A 108 3.20 -13.37 20.82
CA GLU A 108 3.41 -13.13 22.27
C GLU A 108 2.21 -12.42 22.92
N ALA A 109 1.52 -11.55 22.16
CA ALA A 109 0.32 -10.84 22.59
C ALA A 109 -0.99 -11.66 22.44
N GLY A 110 -0.90 -12.95 22.08
CA GLY A 110 -2.04 -13.87 22.00
C GLY A 110 -2.80 -13.88 20.67
N ALA A 111 -2.25 -13.31 19.59
CA ALA A 111 -2.89 -13.27 18.27
C ALA A 111 -2.16 -14.15 17.24
N ASN A 112 -2.65 -15.38 17.00
CA ASN A 112 -2.10 -16.23 15.93
C ASN A 112 -2.73 -15.89 14.57
N VAL A 113 -2.00 -15.19 13.72
CA VAL A 113 -2.46 -14.74 12.40
C VAL A 113 -1.36 -14.88 11.36
N CYS A 114 -1.72 -15.17 10.09
CA CYS A 114 -0.76 -15.22 9.00
C CYS A 114 -0.25 -13.82 8.59
N ASP A 115 0.97 -13.76 8.04
CA ASP A 115 1.63 -12.55 7.55
C ASP A 115 0.76 -11.73 6.59
N ARG A 116 -0.03 -12.41 5.75
CA ARG A 116 -0.89 -11.76 4.76
C ARG A 116 -1.95 -10.89 5.44
N THR A 117 -2.48 -11.34 6.56
CA THR A 117 -3.48 -10.60 7.33
C THR A 117 -2.86 -9.38 7.99
N ILE A 118 -1.66 -9.51 8.57
CA ILE A 118 -0.90 -8.37 9.13
C ILE A 118 -0.71 -7.29 8.07
N ARG A 119 -0.27 -7.66 6.87
CA ARG A 119 -0.14 -6.73 5.73
C ARG A 119 -1.46 -6.06 5.36
N ASN A 120 -2.57 -6.81 5.33
CA ASN A 120 -3.90 -6.24 5.08
C ASN A 120 -4.32 -5.27 6.18
N ARG A 121 -4.05 -5.58 7.45
CA ARG A 121 -4.36 -4.69 8.59
C ARG A 121 -3.56 -3.40 8.50
N LEU A 122 -2.26 -3.49 8.24
CA LEU A 122 -1.40 -2.32 8.07
C LEU A 122 -1.88 -1.43 6.91
N LYS A 123 -2.27 -2.04 5.78
CA LYS A 123 -2.81 -1.31 4.63
C LYS A 123 -4.14 -0.62 4.95
N GLU A 124 -5.05 -1.29 5.67
CA GLU A 124 -6.31 -0.70 6.15
C GLU A 124 -6.09 0.49 7.08
N MET A 125 -5.02 0.47 7.87
CA MET A 125 -4.61 1.59 8.74
C MET A 125 -3.85 2.70 7.99
N GLY A 126 -3.62 2.56 6.68
CA GLY A 126 -2.91 3.55 5.86
C GLY A 126 -1.38 3.40 5.85
N PHE A 127 -0.82 2.35 6.46
CA PHE A 127 0.62 2.11 6.38
C PHE A 127 1.00 1.56 5.01
N GLN A 128 2.05 2.16 4.43
CA GLN A 128 2.64 1.73 3.18
C GLN A 128 4.12 1.46 3.38
N TYR A 129 4.61 0.39 2.76
CA TYR A 129 6.04 0.14 2.70
C TYR A 129 6.70 1.15 1.77
N ARG A 130 7.79 1.76 2.24
CA ARG A 130 8.65 2.66 1.45
C ARG A 130 10.11 2.35 1.77
N LYS A 131 10.96 2.37 0.74
CA LYS A 131 12.42 2.22 0.92
C LYS A 131 12.99 3.53 1.46
N ALA A 132 13.70 3.45 2.59
CA ALA A 132 14.39 4.62 3.14
C ALA A 132 15.54 5.04 2.21
N LYS A 133 15.69 6.35 1.95
CA LYS A 133 16.83 6.88 1.20
C LYS A 133 18.12 6.66 1.99
N ARG A 134 19.18 6.18 1.33
CA ARG A 134 20.53 6.11 1.94
C ARG A 134 21.01 7.53 2.19
N LYS A 135 21.52 7.78 3.39
CA LYS A 135 22.10 9.07 3.79
C LYS A 135 23.42 8.80 4.50
N PRO A 136 24.44 9.66 4.34
CA PRO A 136 25.66 9.56 5.13
C PRO A 136 25.34 9.68 6.62
N SER A 137 26.04 8.91 7.44
CA SER A 137 25.89 8.94 8.89
C SER A 137 26.41 10.27 9.45
N LEU A 138 25.54 11.01 10.13
CA LEU A 138 25.93 12.26 10.80
C LEU A 138 26.19 12.02 12.27
N THR A 139 27.40 12.30 12.72
CA THR A 139 27.75 12.34 14.14
C THR A 139 27.00 13.50 14.83
N PRO A 140 26.79 13.45 16.15
CA PRO A 140 26.17 14.56 16.89
C PRO A 140 26.91 15.90 16.73
N LYS A 141 28.24 15.87 16.55
CA LYS A 141 29.08 17.05 16.26
C LYS A 141 28.74 17.65 14.89
N HIS A 142 28.64 16.82 13.85
CA HIS A 142 28.25 17.28 12.50
C HIS A 142 26.87 17.93 12.50
N LYS A 143 25.90 17.34 13.21
CA LYS A 143 24.53 17.90 13.31
C LYS A 143 24.53 19.29 13.94
N ARG A 144 25.24 19.47 15.06
CA ARG A 144 25.35 20.77 15.75
C ARG A 144 25.99 21.83 14.85
N THR A 145 27.14 21.50 14.26
CA THR A 145 27.89 22.42 13.39
C THR A 145 27.08 22.84 12.17
N ARG A 146 26.42 21.89 11.49
CA ARG A 146 25.57 22.18 10.33
C ARG A 146 24.35 23.03 10.70
N LEU A 147 23.72 22.77 11.84
CA LEU A 147 22.57 23.54 12.31
C LEU A 147 22.98 24.98 12.66
N GLN A 148 24.11 25.14 13.34
CA GLN A 148 24.67 26.44 13.69
C GLN A 148 24.99 27.26 12.44
N TRP A 149 25.71 26.65 11.49
CA TRP A 149 26.05 27.28 10.21
C TRP A 149 24.81 27.75 9.43
N ALA A 150 23.73 26.94 9.43
CA ALA A 150 22.47 27.27 8.77
C ALA A 150 21.70 28.40 9.48
N LYS A 151 21.73 28.44 10.82
CA LYS A 151 21.09 29.50 11.60
C LYS A 151 21.78 30.86 11.40
N GLU A 152 23.11 30.88 11.42
CA GLU A 152 23.91 32.10 11.19
C GLU A 152 23.64 32.74 9.83
N ARG A 153 23.27 31.92 8.84
CA ARG A 153 23.05 32.32 7.44
C ARG A 153 21.58 32.32 7.04
N GLN A 154 20.67 32.18 8.01
CA GLN A 154 19.23 32.15 7.75
C GLN A 154 18.71 33.51 7.25
N SER A 155 19.32 34.61 7.73
CA SER A 155 18.96 35.98 7.36
C SER A 155 19.78 36.56 6.22
N TRP A 156 20.60 35.75 5.54
CA TRP A 156 21.44 36.23 4.45
C TRP A 156 20.62 36.59 3.22
N THR A 157 20.97 37.71 2.60
CA THR A 157 20.34 38.20 1.37
C THR A 157 20.98 37.57 0.14
N VAL A 158 20.34 37.73 -1.03
CA VAL A 158 20.87 37.18 -2.30
C VAL A 158 22.27 37.72 -2.60
N ASP A 159 22.51 39.01 -2.31
CA ASP A 159 23.81 39.65 -2.52
C ASP A 159 24.92 39.07 -1.63
N ASP A 160 24.57 38.55 -0.45
CA ASP A 160 25.52 37.88 0.44
C ASP A 160 25.87 36.48 -0.08
N TRP A 161 24.91 35.78 -0.69
CA TRP A 161 25.18 34.50 -1.36
C TRP A 161 26.01 34.67 -2.63
N MET A 162 25.85 35.78 -3.37
CA MET A 162 26.67 36.07 -4.55
C MET A 162 28.17 36.21 -4.24
N LYS A 163 28.53 36.52 -2.99
CA LYS A 163 29.93 36.59 -2.54
C LYS A 163 30.54 35.22 -2.23
N VAL A 164 29.73 34.16 -2.15
CA VAL A 164 30.19 32.81 -1.78
C VAL A 164 30.49 32.00 -3.03
N ILE A 165 31.74 31.56 -3.16
CA ILE A 165 32.15 30.58 -4.17
C ILE A 165 32.19 29.20 -3.50
N PHE A 166 31.47 28.24 -4.07
CA PHE A 166 31.54 26.84 -3.66
C PHE A 166 32.47 26.08 -4.60
N SER A 167 33.36 25.29 -4.03
CA SER A 167 34.19 24.32 -4.75
C SER A 167 33.98 22.94 -4.14
N ASP A 168 33.78 21.93 -4.97
CA ASP A 168 33.77 20.53 -4.57
C ASP A 168 34.59 19.71 -5.57
N GLU A 169 35.13 18.59 -5.10
CA GLU A 169 35.88 17.65 -5.90
C GLU A 169 34.98 16.49 -6.29
N SER A 170 34.80 16.26 -7.58
CA SER A 170 34.04 15.12 -8.08
C SER A 170 34.94 14.14 -8.81
N ARG A 171 34.77 12.86 -8.50
CA ARG A 171 35.44 11.76 -9.20
C ARG A 171 34.67 11.44 -10.48
N ILE A 172 35.31 11.61 -11.63
CA ILE A 172 34.76 11.18 -12.93
C ILE A 172 35.51 9.92 -13.36
N CYS A 173 34.77 8.83 -13.51
CA CYS A 173 35.31 7.58 -14.03
C CYS A 173 34.98 7.49 -15.53
N ILE A 174 36.00 7.43 -16.39
CA ILE A 174 35.83 7.26 -17.84
C ILE A 174 36.19 5.80 -18.17
N GLY A 175 35.18 4.96 -18.41
CA GLY A 175 35.33 3.54 -18.79
C GLY A 175 34.54 2.57 -17.90
N GLN A 176 34.29 1.35 -18.41
CA GLN A 176 33.77 0.21 -17.63
C GLN A 176 34.89 -0.84 -17.49
N GLY A 177 35.34 -1.11 -16.27
CA GLY A 177 36.40 -2.10 -15.97
C GLY A 177 37.42 -1.58 -14.96
N ASP A 178 38.30 -2.48 -14.50
CA ASP A 178 39.31 -2.21 -13.46
C ASP A 178 40.46 -1.28 -13.96
N ASP A 179 40.53 -1.02 -15.27
CA ASP A 179 41.50 -0.11 -15.90
C ASP A 179 40.95 1.32 -16.13
N ALA A 180 39.83 1.68 -15.49
CA ALA A 180 39.23 3.00 -15.66
C ALA A 180 40.11 4.11 -15.05
N GLY A 181 40.70 4.93 -15.92
CA GLY A 181 41.37 6.18 -15.54
C GLY A 181 40.43 7.04 -14.68
N THR A 182 40.92 7.44 -13.51
CA THR A 182 40.18 8.26 -12.57
C THR A 182 40.71 9.68 -12.62
N PHE A 183 39.85 10.62 -12.98
CA PHE A 183 40.16 12.04 -12.96
C PHE A 183 39.40 12.71 -11.82
N VAL A 184 40.08 13.61 -11.10
CA VAL A 184 39.46 14.50 -10.12
C VAL A 184 39.24 15.84 -10.83
N CYS A 185 37.99 16.26 -10.95
CA CYS A 185 37.65 17.54 -11.55
C CYS A 185 37.30 18.54 -10.43
N PHE A 186 37.96 19.70 -10.46
CA PHE A 186 37.59 20.86 -9.65
C PHE A 186 36.46 21.62 -10.34
N ILE A 187 35.29 21.68 -9.71
CA ILE A 187 34.17 22.49 -10.23
C ILE A 187 34.24 23.85 -9.55
N GLY A 188 34.89 24.80 -10.22
CA GLY A 188 34.88 26.22 -9.84
C GLY A 188 33.76 26.96 -10.56
N ALA A 189 33.04 27.83 -9.85
CA ALA A 189 31.82 28.50 -10.31
C ALA A 189 31.97 29.42 -11.55
N ASN A 190 33.16 29.54 -12.16
CA ASN A 190 33.36 30.38 -13.37
C ASN A 190 34.46 29.90 -14.33
N ASP A 191 34.98 28.66 -14.23
CA ASP A 191 35.84 28.09 -15.28
C ASP A 191 36.00 26.58 -15.10
N PHE A 192 35.67 25.80 -16.13
CA PHE A 192 36.00 24.38 -16.21
C PHE A 192 37.49 24.24 -16.55
N LYS A 193 38.36 24.27 -15.53
CA LYS A 193 39.76 23.86 -15.70
C LYS A 193 39.91 22.40 -15.32
N CYS A 194 39.97 21.54 -16.34
CA CYS A 194 40.36 20.15 -16.20
C CYS A 194 41.90 20.09 -16.22
N SER A 195 42.54 19.99 -15.05
CA SER A 195 43.99 19.78 -14.98
C SER A 195 44.27 18.28 -15.04
N VAL A 196 45.08 17.86 -16.02
CA VAL A 196 45.51 16.48 -16.18
C VAL A 196 46.72 16.26 -15.29
N ASP A 197 46.49 16.04 -14.00
CA ASP A 197 47.55 15.55 -13.12
C ASP A 197 47.52 14.02 -13.17
N THR A 198 48.30 13.44 -14.07
CA THR A 198 48.64 12.01 -14.07
C THR A 198 49.43 11.70 -12.80
N LEU A 199 48.75 11.42 -11.68
CA LEU A 199 49.38 10.83 -10.51
C LEU A 199 49.62 9.35 -10.76
N THR A 200 50.79 9.08 -11.32
CA THR A 200 51.42 7.76 -11.32
C THR A 200 51.58 7.32 -9.86
N SER A 201 50.91 6.21 -9.52
CA SER A 201 51.23 5.28 -8.43
C SER A 201 52.27 5.72 -7.39
N CYS A 202 51.83 6.10 -6.20
CA CYS A 202 52.59 5.91 -4.96
C CYS A 202 51.79 5.03 -3.99
N ARG A 203 52.15 3.74 -3.96
CA ARG A 203 51.90 2.86 -2.83
C ARG A 203 52.59 3.43 -1.59
N ASN A 204 51.86 3.78 -0.53
CA ASN A 204 52.00 3.10 0.77
C ASN A 204 50.99 3.60 1.82
N PRO A 205 50.66 2.74 2.81
CA PRO A 205 49.63 2.96 3.84
C PRO A 205 50.21 3.63 5.11
N MET A 206 49.32 4.11 5.99
CA MET A 206 49.53 4.87 7.25
C MET A 206 49.54 6.41 7.04
N GLU A 207 48.86 7.25 7.81
CA GLU A 207 48.41 7.18 9.21
C GLU A 207 47.36 8.29 9.51
N CYS A 208 46.47 8.03 10.47
CA CYS A 208 45.58 8.93 11.26
C CYS A 208 44.57 9.89 10.57
#